data_AF-A0A3E0QLN1-F1
#
_entry.id   AF-A0A3E0QLN1-F1
#
_cell.length_a   1.000
_cell.length_b   1.000
_cell.length_c   1.000
_cell.angle_alpha   90.00
_cell.angle_beta   90.00
_cell.angle_gamma   90.00
#
_symmetry.space_group_name_H-M   'P 1'
#
loop_
_entity.id
_entity.type
_entity.pdbx_description
1 polymer ?
#
loop_
_entity_poly.entity_id
_entity_poly.type
_entity_poly.pdbx_seq_one_letter_code
_entity_poly.pdbx_strand_id
1 'polypeptide(L)'
;MKTNKSYKIILLFLLLIANSQLLFASGGDDHSHGDEKPTTTEQQQKFFSSEAVSDKYELLIRYEPIRIGEPAHLTLFISEYATNKPIDNAEIKITAQEDGKLVFNVKQSGEGTYTVETSFPEKKNYSLAISINGSLGADLILLTNIEAGKELPHTEETNGKSHFSNWKNWLMIVLALFFGLVLGILIQKRNTVKGKTAIAVILLIVNCFLPIQNSIAHGDDDHGAKKSGVNFSNSFNVPKETQFLFDVLTEKVQKGSFTESTKLFGTIIPSSNGQALITTPQNGRVISLNVNVGEQVKAGQQLAVIEQNIDAGTQVNLLAEKNNLTAEYDAAKKEYDRLTSIQDIAAKKDVDEAKSRLQKAETNLKLFTGNSGKTIALNAPISGIVANFNLSIGATVNTGQSLFTITNLSEVYAEAQVFDRDAGKVKQGAKFTIECVNDNHKTSAVNLLSLAQEINATNQSQRVLFKLNNPDSDFKIGEFVNIRVFASENSQQIALPNSAITEINGKPVVFIKDAAENYTVSYVQLGENNGTHTSILKGVEEGERVVINASYQLKMIYLNQ
;
A
#
# COMPACT_ATOMS: atom_id res chain seq x y z
N MET A 1 -3.12 -81.42 -24.30
CA MET A 1 -3.26 -80.43 -25.39
C MET A 1 -2.79 -79.08 -24.87
N LYS A 2 -1.84 -78.46 -25.58
CA LYS A 2 -0.97 -77.38 -25.11
C LYS A 2 -1.67 -76.02 -25.19
N THR A 3 -2.00 -75.48 -24.03
CA THR A 3 -2.36 -74.07 -23.79
C THR A 3 -1.42 -73.52 -22.71
N ASN A 4 -1.22 -72.20 -22.67
CA ASN A 4 -0.40 -71.45 -21.70
C ASN A 4 1.14 -71.50 -21.85
N LYS A 5 1.69 -70.63 -22.73
CA LYS A 5 3.01 -70.04 -22.46
C LYS A 5 3.27 -68.62 -23.01
N SER A 6 2.40 -68.05 -23.84
CA SER A 6 2.66 -66.72 -24.44
C SER A 6 2.03 -65.52 -23.71
N TYR A 7 1.07 -65.73 -22.78
CA TYR A 7 0.46 -64.62 -22.02
C TYR A 7 1.08 -64.40 -20.63
N LYS A 8 1.88 -65.34 -20.10
CA LYS A 8 2.56 -65.20 -18.80
C LYS A 8 3.82 -64.33 -18.82
N ILE A 9 4.35 -63.98 -19.99
CA ILE A 9 5.48 -63.04 -20.11
C ILE A 9 4.99 -61.60 -20.28
N ILE A 10 3.84 -61.41 -20.93
CA ILE A 10 3.23 -60.08 -21.11
C ILE A 10 2.56 -59.61 -19.80
N LEU A 11 1.99 -60.52 -18.99
CA LEU A 11 1.40 -60.17 -17.69
C LEU A 11 2.45 -59.97 -16.57
N LEU A 12 3.66 -60.52 -16.69
CA LEU A 12 4.74 -60.31 -15.71
C LEU A 12 5.44 -58.94 -15.91
N PHE A 13 5.33 -58.34 -17.09
CA PHE A 13 5.85 -57.00 -17.37
C PHE A 13 4.89 -55.88 -16.95
N LEU A 14 3.58 -56.19 -16.84
CA LEU A 14 2.54 -55.25 -16.43
C LEU A 14 2.27 -55.25 -14.91
N LEU A 15 2.81 -56.20 -14.16
CA LEU A 15 2.62 -56.33 -12.70
C LEU A 15 3.81 -55.81 -11.87
N LEU A 16 4.87 -55.28 -12.49
CA LEU A 16 5.93 -54.55 -11.79
C LEU A 16 5.69 -53.03 -11.70
N ILE A 17 4.64 -52.53 -12.36
CA ILE A 17 4.33 -51.07 -12.43
C ILE A 17 3.11 -50.70 -11.55
N ALA A 18 2.43 -51.68 -10.96
CA ALA A 18 1.22 -51.42 -10.17
C ALA A 18 1.12 -52.33 -8.95
N ASN A 19 1.87 -52.03 -7.87
CA ASN A 19 1.49 -52.28 -6.47
C ASN A 19 2.63 -51.87 -5.49
N SER A 20 2.64 -50.61 -5.05
CA SER A 20 2.76 -50.26 -3.62
C SER A 20 2.50 -48.76 -3.44
N GLN A 21 1.72 -48.42 -2.42
CA GLN A 21 0.91 -47.22 -2.28
C GLN A 21 1.65 -45.92 -1.93
N LEU A 22 0.93 -44.80 -2.11
CA LEU A 22 1.16 -43.46 -1.58
C LEU A 22 1.58 -43.45 -0.09
N LEU A 23 2.51 -42.56 0.28
CA LEU A 23 2.23 -41.39 1.13
C LEU A 23 3.46 -40.47 1.23
N PHE A 24 3.18 -39.16 1.29
CA PHE A 24 4.11 -38.04 1.45
C PHE A 24 5.09 -38.24 2.61
N ALA A 25 6.38 -37.97 2.38
CA ALA A 25 7.18 -36.97 3.11
C ALA A 25 8.67 -37.04 2.74
N SER A 26 9.25 -35.85 2.56
CA SER A 26 10.65 -35.51 2.75
C SER A 26 11.70 -36.03 1.75
N GLY A 27 12.37 -35.06 1.12
CA GLY A 27 13.82 -35.02 1.12
C GLY A 27 14.54 -35.90 0.12
N GLY A 28 15.03 -35.25 -0.95
CA GLY A 28 16.32 -35.54 -1.58
C GLY A 28 16.41 -36.84 -2.36
N ASP A 29 16.53 -36.72 -3.67
CA ASP A 29 17.53 -37.52 -4.36
C ASP A 29 18.28 -36.63 -5.35
N ASP A 30 19.56 -36.53 -5.03
CA ASP A 30 20.64 -36.14 -5.89
C ASP A 30 20.51 -36.83 -7.26
N HIS A 31 20.15 -36.05 -8.27
CA HIS A 31 20.65 -36.31 -9.60
C HIS A 31 21.86 -35.42 -9.82
N SER A 32 23.02 -36.06 -9.69
CA SER A 32 24.32 -35.70 -10.27
C SER A 32 24.14 -35.05 -11.65
N HIS A 33 24.08 -33.72 -11.66
CA HIS A 33 24.39 -32.94 -12.84
C HIS A 33 25.91 -32.92 -12.98
N GLY A 34 26.42 -33.32 -14.14
CA GLY A 34 27.82 -33.08 -14.49
C GLY A 34 28.14 -31.59 -14.34
N ASP A 35 29.41 -31.27 -14.12
CA ASP A 35 29.93 -29.91 -13.92
C ASP A 35 29.62 -28.98 -15.13
N GLU A 36 28.37 -28.58 -15.29
CA GLU A 36 27.99 -27.37 -16.00
C GLU A 36 28.29 -26.22 -15.05
N LYS A 37 29.46 -25.60 -15.26
CA LYS A 37 29.72 -24.25 -14.78
C LYS A 37 28.49 -23.39 -15.09
N PRO A 38 28.04 -22.53 -14.17
CA PRO A 38 26.90 -21.67 -14.44
C PRO A 38 27.21 -20.86 -15.69
N THR A 39 26.39 -21.06 -16.73
CA THR A 39 26.39 -20.24 -17.92
C THR A 39 25.84 -18.88 -17.49
N THR A 40 26.73 -18.01 -17.02
CA THR A 40 26.48 -16.58 -17.03
C THR A 40 26.12 -16.25 -18.47
N THR A 41 24.89 -15.80 -18.72
CA THR A 41 24.56 -15.16 -19.99
C THR A 41 25.36 -13.87 -20.01
N GLU A 42 26.64 -13.93 -20.38
CA GLU A 42 27.45 -12.76 -20.69
C GLU A 42 26.73 -12.08 -21.85
N GLN A 43 25.96 -11.04 -21.55
CA GLN A 43 25.52 -10.10 -22.57
C GLN A 43 26.80 -9.61 -23.25
N GLN A 44 27.00 -10.01 -24.51
CA GLN A 44 28.10 -9.49 -25.32
C GLN A 44 28.09 -7.96 -25.21
N GLN A 45 29.16 -7.40 -24.66
CA GLN A 45 29.32 -5.96 -24.56
C GLN A 45 29.32 -5.39 -25.98
N LYS A 46 28.23 -4.74 -26.39
CA LYS A 46 28.05 -4.22 -27.76
C LYS A 46 28.69 -2.84 -27.97
N PHE A 47 29.15 -2.22 -26.89
CA PHE A 47 29.67 -0.86 -26.89
C PHE A 47 30.73 -0.70 -25.81
N PHE A 48 31.65 0.23 -26.04
CA PHE A 48 32.51 0.78 -25.01
C PHE A 48 31.79 1.92 -24.29
N SER A 49 32.15 2.14 -23.04
CA SER A 49 31.69 3.29 -22.28
C SER A 49 32.81 3.89 -21.44
N SER A 50 32.70 5.18 -21.17
CA SER A 50 33.53 5.89 -20.20
C SER A 50 32.64 6.86 -19.43
N GLU A 51 32.86 6.96 -18.14
CA GLU A 51 32.09 7.83 -17.25
C GLU A 51 33.01 8.78 -16.48
N ALA A 52 32.47 9.94 -16.13
CA ALA A 52 33.12 10.90 -15.26
C ALA A 52 32.06 11.70 -14.51
N VAL A 53 32.42 12.19 -13.32
CA VAL A 53 31.51 12.94 -12.45
C VAL A 53 32.18 14.20 -11.93
N SER A 54 31.36 15.18 -11.60
CA SER A 54 31.71 16.33 -10.78
C SER A 54 30.66 16.50 -9.67
N ASP A 55 30.80 17.52 -8.84
CA ASP A 55 29.79 17.86 -7.82
C ASP A 55 28.43 18.23 -8.45
N LYS A 56 28.41 18.58 -9.75
CA LYS A 56 27.21 19.04 -10.47
C LYS A 56 26.69 18.01 -11.45
N TYR A 57 27.57 17.42 -12.25
CA TYR A 57 27.19 16.63 -13.41
C TYR A 57 27.74 15.21 -13.35
N GLU A 58 26.96 14.27 -13.87
CA GLU A 58 27.38 12.92 -14.18
C GLU A 58 27.35 12.75 -15.70
N LEU A 59 28.45 12.27 -16.26
CA LEU A 59 28.64 12.02 -17.68
C LEU A 59 28.86 10.53 -17.93
N LEU A 60 28.21 10.04 -18.98
CA LEU A 60 28.51 8.74 -19.56
C LEU A 60 28.61 8.93 -21.07
N ILE A 61 29.73 8.54 -21.67
CA ILE A 61 29.84 8.42 -23.12
C ILE A 61 29.82 6.95 -23.51
N ARG A 62 29.02 6.62 -24.51
CA ARG A 62 28.88 5.28 -25.10
C ARG A 62 29.26 5.34 -26.58
N TYR A 63 30.01 4.35 -27.05
CA TYR A 63 30.44 4.29 -28.44
C TYR A 63 30.68 2.85 -28.92
N GLU A 64 30.37 2.60 -30.19
CA GLU A 64 30.76 1.37 -30.88
C GLU A 64 32.26 1.39 -31.24
N PRO A 65 32.88 0.26 -31.63
CA PRO A 65 34.26 0.23 -32.13
C PRO A 65 34.55 1.34 -33.15
N ILE A 66 35.43 2.26 -32.78
CA ILE A 66 35.79 3.41 -33.60
C ILE A 66 36.78 2.96 -34.68
N ARG A 67 36.41 3.14 -35.94
CA ARG A 67 37.32 2.96 -37.08
C ARG A 67 38.14 4.23 -37.31
N ILE A 68 39.45 4.06 -37.46
CA ILE A 68 40.39 5.17 -37.61
C ILE A 68 40.15 5.88 -38.95
N GLY A 69 40.02 7.20 -38.92
CA GLY A 69 39.80 8.05 -40.08
C GLY A 69 38.37 8.03 -40.65
N GLU A 70 37.47 7.21 -40.11
CA GLU A 70 36.03 7.23 -40.46
C GLU A 70 35.27 8.14 -39.47
N PRO A 71 34.10 8.67 -39.86
CA PRO A 71 33.19 9.32 -38.92
C PRO A 71 32.73 8.33 -37.84
N ALA A 72 32.86 8.73 -36.59
CA ALA A 72 32.39 8.01 -35.41
C ALA A 72 31.23 8.77 -34.77
N HIS A 73 30.19 8.04 -34.38
CA HIS A 73 29.05 8.54 -33.65
C HIS A 73 29.12 8.03 -32.21
N LEU A 74 29.25 8.95 -31.27
CA LEU A 74 29.26 8.66 -29.84
C LEU A 74 27.97 9.22 -29.24
N THR A 75 27.48 8.58 -28.17
CA THR A 75 26.32 9.04 -27.41
C THR A 75 26.78 9.50 -26.05
N LEU A 76 26.60 10.79 -25.76
CA LEU A 76 26.91 11.41 -24.49
C LEU A 76 25.62 11.62 -23.69
N PHE A 77 25.55 11.01 -22.52
CA PHE A 77 24.50 11.23 -21.53
C PHE A 77 24.98 12.20 -20.46
N ILE A 78 24.14 13.16 -20.12
CA ILE A 78 24.41 14.18 -19.12
C ILE A 78 23.22 14.25 -18.17
N SER A 79 23.50 14.11 -16.88
CA SER A 79 22.51 14.27 -15.81
C SER A 79 23.09 15.04 -14.62
N GLU A 80 22.22 15.61 -13.80
CA GLU A 80 22.60 16.12 -12.48
C GLU A 80 23.17 14.99 -11.63
N TYR A 81 24.33 15.20 -11.01
CA TYR A 81 24.99 14.17 -10.20
C TYR A 81 24.14 13.76 -8.99
N ALA A 82 23.51 14.73 -8.33
CA ALA A 82 22.75 14.53 -7.10
C ALA A 82 21.35 13.93 -7.30
N THR A 83 20.68 14.29 -8.40
CA THR A 83 19.26 13.94 -8.62
C THR A 83 19.04 12.95 -9.75
N ASN A 84 20.07 12.68 -10.57
CA ASN A 84 19.99 11.93 -11.82
C ASN A 84 19.07 12.56 -12.89
N LYS A 85 18.60 13.79 -12.68
CA LYS A 85 17.74 14.48 -13.65
C LYS A 85 18.52 14.76 -14.95
N PRO A 86 17.96 14.48 -16.14
CA PRO A 86 18.61 14.77 -17.41
C PRO A 86 18.88 16.27 -17.59
N ILE A 87 20.02 16.61 -18.21
CA ILE A 87 20.40 17.99 -18.53
C ILE A 87 20.15 18.27 -19.99
N ASP A 88 19.15 19.10 -20.28
CA ASP A 88 18.78 19.51 -21.63
C ASP A 88 19.32 20.90 -21.98
N ASN A 89 19.41 21.17 -23.28
CA ASN A 89 19.78 22.48 -23.83
C ASN A 89 21.12 23.04 -23.30
N ALA A 90 22.02 22.19 -22.80
CA ALA A 90 23.35 22.61 -22.40
C ALA A 90 24.21 22.98 -23.61
N GLU A 91 25.01 24.04 -23.46
CA GLU A 91 26.09 24.35 -24.39
C GLU A 91 27.28 23.44 -24.06
N ILE A 92 27.65 22.57 -25.00
CA ILE A 92 28.68 21.56 -24.82
C ILE A 92 29.81 21.80 -25.81
N LYS A 93 31.02 21.94 -25.29
CA LYS A 93 32.25 22.00 -26.09
C LYS A 93 33.19 20.88 -25.67
N ILE A 94 33.60 20.06 -26.64
CA ILE A 94 34.49 18.93 -26.42
C ILE A 94 35.86 19.24 -27.04
N THR A 95 36.93 18.90 -26.35
CA THR A 95 38.31 19.01 -26.86
C THR A 95 39.10 17.78 -26.45
N ALA A 96 39.82 17.17 -27.38
CA ALA A 96 40.76 16.09 -27.05
C ALA A 96 42.08 16.69 -26.55
N GLN A 97 42.56 16.22 -25.40
CA GLN A 97 43.81 16.72 -24.81
C GLN A 97 45.03 16.38 -25.66
N GLU A 98 44.99 15.25 -26.36
CA GLU A 98 46.09 14.73 -27.17
C GLU A 98 46.13 15.33 -28.58
N ASP A 99 45.01 15.88 -29.06
CA ASP A 99 44.91 16.53 -30.36
C ASP A 99 43.84 17.62 -30.38
N GLY A 100 44.27 18.87 -30.15
CA GLY A 100 43.37 20.03 -30.18
C GLY A 100 42.82 20.39 -31.56
N LYS A 101 43.19 19.68 -32.64
CA LYS A 101 42.63 19.89 -33.99
C LYS A 101 41.39 19.06 -34.26
N LEU A 102 41.07 18.09 -33.40
CA LEU A 102 39.85 17.30 -33.51
C LEU A 102 38.62 18.20 -33.36
N VAL A 103 37.72 18.09 -34.33
CA VAL A 103 36.43 18.80 -34.31
C VAL A 103 35.35 17.84 -33.83
N PHE A 104 34.53 18.30 -32.89
CA PHE A 104 33.41 17.56 -32.33
C PHE A 104 32.12 18.31 -32.64
N ASN A 105 31.21 17.68 -33.37
CA ASN A 105 29.88 18.20 -33.60
C ASN A 105 28.93 17.58 -32.57
N VAL A 106 28.38 18.40 -31.68
CA VAL A 106 27.47 17.95 -30.63
C VAL A 106 26.05 18.40 -30.96
N LYS A 107 25.10 17.45 -30.97
CA LYS A 107 23.69 17.73 -31.20
C LYS A 107 22.84 16.99 -30.18
N GLN A 108 21.93 17.70 -29.51
CA GLN A 108 20.96 17.05 -28.63
C GLN A 108 20.04 16.13 -29.44
N SER A 109 19.92 14.87 -29.01
CA SER A 109 19.14 13.82 -29.66
C SER A 109 17.99 13.31 -28.78
N GLY A 110 18.01 13.57 -27.47
CA GLY A 110 16.94 13.25 -26.54
C GLY A 110 17.12 13.97 -25.20
N GLU A 111 16.30 13.59 -24.20
CA GLU A 111 16.43 14.09 -22.83
C GLU A 111 17.80 13.70 -22.26
N GLY A 112 18.59 14.69 -21.83
CA GLY A 112 19.94 14.49 -21.31
C GLY A 112 20.89 13.80 -22.27
N THR A 113 20.54 13.65 -23.56
CA THR A 113 21.22 12.77 -24.50
C THR A 113 21.68 13.55 -25.73
N TYR A 114 22.96 13.41 -26.05
CA TYR A 114 23.64 14.15 -27.10
C TYR A 114 24.40 13.21 -28.03
N THR A 115 24.21 13.38 -29.32
CA THR A 115 25.05 12.73 -30.33
C THR A 115 26.31 13.57 -30.55
N VAL A 116 27.47 12.94 -30.47
CA VAL A 116 28.78 13.54 -30.71
C VAL A 116 29.38 12.89 -31.94
N GLU A 117 29.60 13.68 -32.99
CA GLU A 117 30.22 13.23 -34.23
C GLU A 117 31.64 13.76 -34.33
N THR A 118 32.59 12.88 -34.61
CA THR A 118 34.01 13.21 -34.80
C THR A 118 34.72 12.13 -35.62
N SER A 119 35.99 12.31 -35.96
CA SER A 119 36.81 11.28 -36.63
C SER A 119 38.18 11.22 -36.00
N PHE A 120 38.54 10.04 -35.48
CA PHE A 120 39.80 9.85 -34.77
C PHE A 120 40.91 9.43 -35.75
N PRO A 121 42.02 10.19 -35.88
CA PRO A 121 43.04 9.97 -36.90
C PRO A 121 44.04 8.86 -36.57
N GLU A 122 44.18 8.50 -35.29
CA GLU A 122 45.17 7.53 -34.81
C GLU A 122 44.55 6.54 -33.82
N LYS A 123 45.04 5.29 -33.86
CA LYS A 123 44.73 4.24 -32.88
C LYS A 123 45.46 4.51 -31.57
N LYS A 124 44.77 5.17 -30.65
CA LYS A 124 45.24 5.47 -29.29
C LYS A 124 44.06 5.75 -28.37
N ASN A 125 44.35 5.89 -27.08
CA ASN A 125 43.39 6.35 -26.10
C ASN A 125 43.35 7.89 -26.12
N TYR A 126 42.14 8.46 -26.16
CA TYR A 126 41.92 9.90 -26.07
C TYR A 126 41.28 10.27 -24.74
N SER A 127 41.65 11.44 -24.25
CA SER A 127 41.05 12.07 -23.08
C SER A 127 40.27 13.29 -23.54
N LEU A 128 38.94 13.26 -23.34
CA LEU A 128 38.03 14.30 -23.80
C LEU A 128 37.71 15.24 -22.65
N ALA A 129 38.15 16.49 -22.78
CA ALA A 129 37.73 17.57 -21.91
C ALA A 129 36.38 18.10 -22.39
N ILE A 130 35.35 17.92 -21.59
CA ILE A 130 33.98 18.33 -21.86
C ILE A 130 33.67 19.57 -21.02
N SER A 131 33.58 20.72 -21.68
CA SER A 131 33.06 21.95 -21.09
C SER A 131 31.55 21.97 -21.25
N ILE A 132 30.83 22.06 -20.14
CA ILE A 132 29.38 22.05 -20.08
C ILE A 132 28.93 23.39 -19.48
N ASN A 133 27.98 24.05 -20.12
CA ASN A 133 27.27 25.18 -19.55
C ASN A 133 25.78 24.89 -19.63
N GLY A 134 25.22 24.36 -18.53
CA GLY A 134 23.82 23.95 -18.43
C GLY A 134 23.09 24.63 -17.28
N SER A 135 21.97 24.04 -16.85
CA SER A 135 21.12 24.57 -15.77
C SER A 135 21.83 24.74 -14.41
N LEU A 136 22.84 23.92 -14.12
CA LEU A 136 23.67 24.00 -12.90
C LEU A 136 24.93 24.89 -13.07
N GLY A 137 25.01 25.63 -14.17
CA GLY A 137 26.12 26.52 -14.53
C GLY A 137 27.28 25.82 -15.22
N ALA A 138 28.38 26.55 -15.39
CA ALA A 138 29.55 26.02 -16.09
C ALA A 138 30.32 24.97 -15.28
N ASP A 139 30.89 24.00 -15.98
CA ASP A 139 31.81 22.99 -15.45
C ASP A 139 32.72 22.41 -16.56
N LEU A 140 33.86 21.84 -16.17
CA LEU A 140 34.82 21.19 -17.07
C LEU A 140 35.19 19.80 -16.53
N ILE A 141 34.79 18.75 -17.26
CA ILE A 141 34.93 17.36 -16.84
C ILE A 141 35.80 16.60 -17.83
N LEU A 142 36.70 15.76 -17.33
CA LEU A 142 37.60 14.96 -18.15
C LEU A 142 37.11 13.52 -18.24
N LEU A 143 36.71 13.08 -19.43
CA LEU A 143 36.51 11.67 -19.74
C LEU A 143 37.81 11.07 -20.24
N THR A 144 38.26 9.98 -19.61
CA THR A 144 39.49 9.28 -19.98
C THR A 144 39.20 7.97 -20.70
N ASN A 145 40.21 7.43 -21.38
CA ASN A 145 40.17 6.08 -21.98
C ASN A 145 39.12 5.93 -23.09
N ILE A 146 39.03 6.88 -24.02
CA ILE A 146 38.30 6.68 -25.27
C ILE A 146 39.19 5.91 -26.24
N GLU A 147 38.92 4.62 -26.41
CA GLU A 147 39.81 3.66 -27.08
C GLU A 147 39.53 3.61 -28.60
N ALA A 148 40.13 4.52 -29.37
CA ALA A 148 39.95 4.54 -30.81
C ALA A 148 40.73 3.38 -31.49
N GLY A 149 40.10 2.68 -32.44
CA GLY A 149 40.72 1.57 -33.17
C GLY A 149 40.84 0.26 -32.39
N LYS A 150 40.15 0.15 -31.25
CA LYS A 150 39.99 -1.10 -30.49
C LYS A 150 38.71 -1.81 -30.91
N GLU A 151 38.80 -3.12 -31.10
CA GLU A 151 37.63 -3.96 -31.32
C GLU A 151 37.09 -4.44 -29.97
N LEU A 152 35.78 -4.68 -29.89
CA LEU A 152 35.19 -5.34 -28.74
C LEU A 152 35.88 -6.70 -28.52
N PRO A 153 36.03 -7.14 -27.26
CA PRO A 153 36.56 -8.47 -27.00
C PRO A 153 35.67 -9.49 -27.73
N HIS A 154 36.24 -10.12 -28.77
CA HIS A 154 35.65 -11.34 -29.31
C HIS A 154 35.81 -12.37 -28.20
N THR A 155 34.70 -12.81 -27.60
CA THR A 155 34.70 -14.14 -27.01
C THR A 155 35.07 -15.03 -28.19
N GLU A 156 36.28 -15.59 -28.20
CA GLU A 156 36.54 -16.73 -29.08
C GLU A 156 35.40 -17.69 -28.78
N GLU A 157 34.49 -17.86 -29.73
CA GLU A 157 33.77 -19.10 -29.83
C GLU A 157 34.87 -20.15 -29.78
N THR A 158 35.07 -20.76 -28.61
CA THR A 158 35.47 -22.14 -28.60
C THR A 158 34.42 -22.76 -29.49
N ASN A 159 34.78 -22.99 -30.74
CA ASN A 159 34.12 -23.90 -31.64
C ASN A 159 34.13 -25.21 -30.86
N GLY A 160 33.13 -25.37 -30.00
CA GLY A 160 32.62 -26.64 -29.58
C GLY A 160 32.24 -27.25 -30.91
N LYS A 161 33.20 -28.01 -31.47
CA LYS A 161 32.93 -28.95 -32.54
C LYS A 161 31.63 -29.58 -32.13
N SER A 162 30.60 -29.30 -32.92
CA SER A 162 29.28 -29.86 -32.71
C SER A 162 29.49 -31.32 -32.34
N HIS A 163 28.88 -31.74 -31.24
CA HIS A 163 28.94 -33.11 -30.76
C HIS A 163 28.10 -34.04 -31.66
N PHE A 164 28.20 -33.83 -32.99
CA PHE A 164 27.45 -34.44 -34.08
C PHE A 164 28.38 -35.06 -35.13
N SER A 165 29.63 -35.40 -34.76
CA SER A 165 30.54 -36.13 -35.67
C SER A 165 31.31 -37.29 -35.05
N ASN A 166 30.86 -37.86 -33.92
CA ASN A 166 31.29 -39.20 -33.55
C ASN A 166 30.36 -40.25 -34.18
N TRP A 167 30.46 -40.38 -35.52
CA TRP A 167 29.98 -41.56 -36.25
C TRP A 167 30.43 -42.86 -35.57
N LYS A 168 31.58 -42.86 -34.90
CA LYS A 168 32.08 -43.96 -34.08
C LYS A 168 31.15 -44.33 -32.91
N ASN A 169 30.48 -43.38 -32.25
CA ASN A 169 29.56 -43.70 -31.14
C ASN A 169 28.23 -44.25 -31.65
N TRP A 170 27.72 -43.71 -32.77
CA TRP A 170 26.56 -44.29 -33.46
C TRP A 170 26.86 -45.67 -34.03
N LEU A 171 28.04 -45.86 -34.62
CA LEU A 171 28.51 -47.14 -35.13
C LEU A 171 28.68 -48.15 -33.99
N MET A 172 29.13 -47.73 -32.80
CA MET A 172 29.21 -48.59 -31.62
C MET A 172 27.83 -48.96 -31.05
N ILE A 173 26.86 -48.05 -31.07
CA ILE A 173 25.48 -48.36 -30.64
C ILE A 173 24.79 -49.31 -31.64
N VAL A 174 24.97 -49.09 -32.94
CA VAL A 174 24.44 -49.98 -33.97
C VAL A 174 25.14 -51.34 -33.94
N LEU A 175 26.47 -51.39 -33.74
CA LEU A 175 27.19 -52.65 -33.52
C LEU A 175 26.73 -53.36 -32.25
N ALA A 176 26.49 -52.66 -31.15
CA ALA A 176 26.02 -53.25 -29.90
C ALA A 176 24.60 -53.83 -30.03
N LEU A 177 23.70 -53.12 -30.73
CA LEU A 177 22.36 -53.63 -31.04
C LEU A 177 22.40 -54.81 -32.00
N PHE A 178 23.27 -54.78 -33.02
CA PHE A 178 23.46 -55.90 -33.94
C PHE A 178 24.07 -57.12 -33.24
N PHE A 179 25.04 -56.92 -32.35
CA PHE A 179 25.64 -57.99 -31.55
C PHE A 179 24.62 -58.57 -30.55
N GLY A 180 23.82 -57.72 -29.90
CA GLY A 180 22.75 -58.15 -29.01
C GLY A 180 21.67 -58.97 -29.73
N LEU A 181 21.31 -58.58 -30.96
CA LEU A 181 20.33 -59.29 -31.77
C LEU A 181 20.87 -60.62 -32.32
N VAL A 182 22.13 -60.66 -32.77
CA VAL A 182 22.81 -61.90 -33.20
C VAL A 182 23.00 -62.86 -32.02
N LEU A 183 23.38 -62.35 -30.84
CA LEU A 183 23.52 -63.15 -29.62
C LEU A 183 22.15 -63.68 -29.16
N GLY A 184 21.09 -62.87 -29.24
CA GLY A 184 19.71 -63.28 -28.97
C GLY A 184 19.24 -64.42 -29.87
N ILE A 185 19.51 -64.35 -31.18
CA ILE A 185 19.15 -65.39 -32.17
C ILE A 185 19.97 -66.67 -31.97
N LEU A 186 21.27 -66.56 -31.65
CA LEU A 186 22.12 -67.71 -31.35
C LEU A 186 21.71 -68.41 -30.05
N ILE A 187 21.25 -67.66 -29.05
CA ILE A 187 20.73 -68.19 -27.78
C ILE A 187 19.35 -68.84 -27.97
N GLN A 188 18.52 -68.33 -28.89
CA GLN A 188 17.22 -68.93 -29.21
C GLN A 188 17.34 -70.29 -29.93
N LYS A 189 18.49 -70.56 -30.58
CA LYS A 189 18.79 -71.84 -31.25
C LYS A 189 19.42 -72.90 -30.33
N ARG A 190 19.92 -72.57 -29.13
CA ARG A 190 20.49 -73.54 -28.16
C ARG A 190 19.62 -73.65 -26.92
N ASN A 191 18.56 -74.44 -27.01
CA ASN A 191 17.61 -74.66 -25.93
C ASN A 191 18.14 -75.72 -24.92
N THR A 192 19.16 -75.36 -24.12
CA THR A 192 19.60 -76.19 -22.99
C THR A 192 19.78 -75.36 -21.72
N VAL A 193 19.27 -75.88 -20.61
CA VAL A 193 19.11 -75.18 -19.31
C VAL A 193 20.44 -74.67 -18.72
N LYS A 194 21.58 -75.25 -19.10
CA LYS A 194 22.92 -74.87 -18.63
C LYS A 194 23.41 -73.50 -19.18
N GLY A 195 22.82 -72.99 -20.26
CA GLY A 195 23.19 -71.68 -20.81
C GLY A 195 22.63 -70.50 -20.01
N LYS A 196 21.53 -70.70 -19.27
CA LYS A 196 20.85 -69.62 -18.53
C LYS A 196 21.53 -69.28 -17.21
N THR A 197 22.20 -70.26 -16.59
CA THR A 197 22.94 -70.05 -15.33
C THR A 197 24.29 -69.37 -15.54
N ALA A 198 24.96 -69.61 -16.67
CA ALA A 198 26.21 -68.93 -17.02
C ALA A 198 26.02 -67.41 -17.25
N ILE A 199 24.86 -66.99 -17.76
CA ILE A 199 24.55 -65.58 -18.05
C ILE A 199 24.30 -64.78 -16.76
N ALA A 200 23.67 -65.38 -15.76
CA ALA A 200 23.48 -64.74 -14.45
C ALA A 200 24.81 -64.50 -13.72
N VAL A 201 25.77 -65.42 -13.87
CA VAL A 201 27.10 -65.31 -13.25
C VAL A 201 27.95 -64.24 -13.95
N ILE A 202 27.86 -64.11 -15.28
CA ILE A 202 28.60 -63.06 -16.02
C ILE A 202 28.04 -61.67 -15.69
N LEU A 203 26.72 -61.50 -15.56
CA LEU A 203 26.11 -60.23 -15.16
C LEU A 203 26.43 -59.85 -13.70
N LEU A 204 26.66 -60.83 -12.83
CA LEU A 204 27.03 -60.61 -11.43
C LEU A 204 28.52 -60.23 -11.27
N ILE A 205 29.41 -60.76 -12.13
CA ILE A 205 30.85 -60.45 -12.11
C ILE A 205 31.14 -59.04 -12.67
N VAL A 206 30.36 -58.56 -13.64
CA VAL A 206 30.51 -57.20 -14.19
C VAL A 206 30.15 -56.11 -13.16
N ASN A 207 29.39 -56.43 -12.11
CA ASN A 207 29.04 -55.49 -11.04
C ASN A 207 30.08 -55.42 -9.90
N CYS A 208 31.13 -56.24 -9.93
CA CYS A 208 32.17 -56.28 -8.87
C CYS A 208 33.45 -55.49 -9.22
N PHE A 209 33.49 -54.74 -10.33
CA PHE A 209 34.68 -54.01 -10.79
C PHE A 209 34.48 -52.47 -10.85
N LEU A 210 33.81 -51.89 -9.85
CA LEU A 210 33.85 -50.44 -9.60
C LEU A 210 34.60 -50.15 -8.28
N PRO A 211 35.48 -49.14 -8.23
CA PRO A 211 36.35 -48.90 -7.09
C PRO A 211 35.56 -48.40 -5.87
N ILE A 212 35.83 -49.01 -4.72
CA ILE A 212 35.37 -48.57 -3.40
C ILE A 212 36.27 -47.40 -2.97
N GLN A 213 35.70 -46.19 -2.81
CA GLN A 213 36.35 -45.14 -2.03
C GLN A 213 35.96 -45.31 -0.56
N ASN A 214 36.96 -45.58 0.29
CA ASN A 214 36.83 -45.72 1.72
C ASN A 214 36.43 -44.39 2.37
N SER A 215 35.39 -44.41 3.20
CA SER A 215 35.08 -43.35 4.16
C SER A 215 35.93 -43.56 5.41
N ILE A 216 36.91 -42.67 5.65
CA ILE A 216 37.64 -42.61 6.92
C ILE A 216 36.88 -41.64 7.82
N ALA A 217 36.42 -42.15 8.97
CA ALA A 217 35.88 -41.34 10.05
C ALA A 217 37.04 -40.83 10.91
N HIS A 218 37.24 -39.52 10.94
CA HIS A 218 37.88 -38.81 12.04
C HIS A 218 37.15 -37.49 12.24
N GLY A 219 36.65 -37.29 13.45
CA GLY A 219 36.13 -36.00 13.89
C GLY A 219 37.30 -35.08 14.22
N ASP A 220 37.20 -33.85 13.74
CA ASP A 220 37.62 -32.68 14.50
C ASP A 220 36.89 -31.45 13.93
N ASP A 221 36.46 -30.60 14.85
CA ASP A 221 35.75 -29.35 14.60
C ASP A 221 36.65 -28.38 13.82
N ASP A 222 36.24 -27.91 12.63
CA ASP A 222 36.47 -26.51 12.26
C ASP A 222 35.68 -26.04 11.02
N HIS A 223 35.45 -24.75 11.00
CA HIS A 223 34.55 -23.96 10.17
C HIS A 223 34.72 -24.08 8.64
N GLY A 224 33.60 -24.11 7.93
CA GLY A 224 33.60 -23.85 6.48
C GLY A 224 32.34 -24.30 5.74
N ALA A 225 31.18 -23.70 6.02
CA ALA A 225 30.01 -23.89 5.18
C ALA A 225 30.18 -23.17 3.83
N LYS A 226 30.74 -23.86 2.83
CA LYS A 226 30.49 -23.51 1.42
C LYS A 226 29.04 -23.90 1.11
N LYS A 227 28.13 -22.93 1.19
CA LYS A 227 26.81 -23.03 0.56
C LYS A 227 26.99 -22.81 -0.94
N SER A 228 26.56 -23.76 -1.76
CA SER A 228 26.19 -23.50 -3.15
C SER A 228 24.98 -22.57 -3.14
N GLY A 229 25.24 -21.26 -3.15
CA GLY A 229 24.23 -20.22 -3.35
C GLY A 229 24.36 -19.69 -4.77
N VAL A 230 23.23 -19.50 -5.44
CA VAL A 230 23.15 -18.61 -6.60
C VAL A 230 23.63 -17.24 -6.13
N ASN A 231 24.78 -16.79 -6.62
CA ASN A 231 25.25 -15.42 -6.41
C ASN A 231 24.35 -14.50 -7.24
N PHE A 232 23.20 -14.09 -6.70
CA PHE A 232 22.60 -12.85 -7.17
C PHE A 232 23.58 -11.74 -6.76
N SER A 233 24.24 -11.10 -7.72
CA SER A 233 24.90 -9.84 -7.42
C SER A 233 23.81 -8.88 -6.96
N ASN A 234 24.01 -8.24 -5.80
CA ASN A 234 23.11 -7.16 -5.38
C ASN A 234 23.18 -5.97 -6.35
N SER A 235 24.20 -5.94 -7.22
CA SER A 235 24.41 -4.95 -8.27
C SER A 235 23.75 -5.38 -9.58
N PHE A 236 23.18 -4.42 -10.31
CA PHE A 236 22.57 -4.60 -11.63
C PHE A 236 22.73 -3.35 -12.49
N ASN A 237 22.72 -3.54 -13.81
CA ASN A 237 22.85 -2.45 -14.76
C ASN A 237 21.48 -1.90 -15.18
N VAL A 238 21.38 -0.58 -15.26
CA VAL A 238 20.21 0.14 -15.77
C VAL A 238 20.71 1.17 -16.78
N PRO A 239 20.45 1.00 -18.09
CA PRO A 239 20.91 1.94 -19.10
C PRO A 239 20.38 3.37 -18.88
N LYS A 240 21.16 4.41 -19.18
CA LYS A 240 20.74 5.83 -19.02
C LYS A 240 19.44 6.13 -19.77
N GLU A 241 19.24 5.54 -20.95
CA GLU A 241 18.00 5.69 -21.71
C GLU A 241 16.79 5.18 -20.92
N THR A 242 16.94 4.05 -20.24
CA THR A 242 15.90 3.48 -19.37
C THR A 242 15.69 4.33 -18.12
N GLN A 243 16.77 4.86 -17.55
CA GLN A 243 16.68 5.76 -16.40
C GLN A 243 15.90 7.02 -16.72
N PHE A 244 16.19 7.67 -17.85
CA PHE A 244 15.50 8.89 -18.27
C PHE A 244 14.05 8.61 -18.66
N LEU A 245 13.80 7.53 -19.41
CA LEU A 245 12.44 7.15 -19.81
C LEU A 245 11.49 6.92 -18.62
N PHE A 246 12.00 6.37 -17.52
CA PHE A 246 11.21 6.08 -16.32
C PHE A 246 11.31 7.14 -15.22
N ASP A 247 11.96 8.28 -15.47
CA ASP A 247 12.22 9.29 -14.45
C ASP A 247 12.86 8.68 -13.17
N VAL A 248 13.92 7.88 -13.35
CA VAL A 248 14.69 7.33 -12.23
C VAL A 248 15.45 8.46 -11.53
N LEU A 249 14.78 9.12 -10.58
CA LEU A 249 15.34 10.21 -9.80
C LEU A 249 15.97 9.70 -8.52
N THR A 250 17.06 10.35 -8.12
CA THR A 250 17.79 10.04 -6.90
C THR A 250 17.82 11.21 -5.94
N GLU A 251 18.18 10.93 -4.69
CA GLU A 251 18.48 11.92 -3.69
C GLU A 251 19.74 11.52 -2.94
N LYS A 252 20.63 12.48 -2.69
CA LYS A 252 21.80 12.26 -1.86
C LYS A 252 21.37 12.18 -0.39
N VAL A 253 21.64 11.04 0.22
CA VAL A 253 21.28 10.73 1.61
C VAL A 253 22.03 11.67 2.55
N GLN A 254 21.27 12.34 3.40
CA GLN A 254 21.80 13.22 4.45
C GLN A 254 20.98 13.03 5.73
N LYS A 255 21.61 13.30 6.88
CA LYS A 255 20.85 13.40 8.13
C LYS A 255 20.06 14.71 8.12
N GLY A 256 18.76 14.58 8.30
CA GLY A 256 17.84 15.71 8.34
C GLY A 256 17.01 15.73 9.61
N SER A 257 16.36 16.86 9.83
CA SER A 257 15.35 16.99 10.88
C SER A 257 14.14 16.13 10.54
N PHE A 258 13.96 15.03 11.27
CA PHE A 258 12.82 14.12 11.13
C PHE A 258 11.92 14.22 12.36
N THR A 259 10.64 14.50 12.14
CA THR A 259 9.62 14.44 13.19
C THR A 259 8.96 13.08 13.12
N GLU A 260 9.24 12.23 14.12
CA GLU A 260 8.60 10.92 14.24
C GLU A 260 7.09 11.10 14.41
N SER A 261 6.31 10.17 13.85
CA SER A 261 4.86 10.13 14.06
C SER A 261 4.42 8.74 14.45
N THR A 262 3.45 8.65 15.35
CA THR A 262 2.78 7.39 15.67
C THR A 262 1.38 7.40 15.08
N LYS A 263 1.04 6.35 14.36
CA LYS A 263 -0.26 6.17 13.73
C LYS A 263 -1.21 5.48 14.71
N LEU A 264 -2.33 6.13 14.97
CA LEU A 264 -3.46 5.63 15.73
C LEU A 264 -4.62 5.33 14.79
N PHE A 265 -5.45 4.37 15.16
CA PHE A 265 -6.65 4.01 14.42
C PHE A 265 -7.89 4.50 15.17
N GLY A 266 -8.83 5.08 14.43
CA GLY A 266 -10.05 5.61 15.00
C GLY A 266 -11.24 5.60 14.06
N THR A 267 -12.34 6.13 14.57
CA THR A 267 -13.61 6.26 13.86
C THR A 267 -14.21 7.63 14.13
N ILE A 268 -14.83 8.24 13.12
CA ILE A 268 -15.55 9.49 13.29
C ILE A 268 -16.87 9.24 14.02
N ILE A 269 -17.13 10.00 15.07
CA ILE A 269 -18.35 9.99 15.87
C ILE A 269 -18.98 11.39 15.87
N PRO A 270 -20.30 11.53 16.11
CA PRO A 270 -20.90 12.85 16.27
C PRO A 270 -20.24 13.61 17.43
N SER A 271 -20.08 14.92 17.27
CA SER A 271 -19.76 15.80 18.40
C SER A 271 -20.92 15.81 19.42
N SER A 272 -20.71 16.34 20.62
CA SER A 272 -21.74 16.33 21.68
C SER A 272 -23.08 16.95 21.27
N ASN A 273 -23.06 17.93 20.36
CA ASN A 273 -24.26 18.57 19.77
C ASN A 273 -24.42 18.23 18.27
N GLY A 274 -23.64 17.27 17.76
CA GLY A 274 -23.58 16.89 16.35
C GLY A 274 -24.63 15.86 15.94
N GLN A 275 -25.39 15.29 16.89
CA GLN A 275 -26.48 14.38 16.61
C GLN A 275 -27.62 14.58 17.61
N ALA A 276 -28.84 14.63 17.10
CA ALA A 276 -30.04 14.65 17.92
C ALA A 276 -31.01 13.55 17.48
N LEU A 277 -31.51 12.80 18.46
CA LEU A 277 -32.54 11.80 18.29
C LEU A 277 -33.88 12.38 18.76
N ILE A 278 -34.85 12.48 17.85
CA ILE A 278 -36.16 13.05 18.13
C ILE A 278 -37.12 11.89 18.33
N THR A 279 -37.59 11.74 19.56
CA THR A 279 -38.56 10.71 19.95
C THR A 279 -39.94 11.32 20.18
N THR A 280 -41.01 10.55 19.97
CA THR A 280 -42.34 11.03 20.37
C THR A 280 -42.51 11.01 21.90
N PRO A 281 -42.99 12.10 22.52
CA PRO A 281 -43.19 12.15 23.96
C PRO A 281 -44.44 11.40 24.42
N GLN A 282 -45.41 11.17 23.52
CA GLN A 282 -46.67 10.47 23.81
C GLN A 282 -47.12 9.57 22.66
N ASN A 283 -48.07 8.67 22.93
CA ASN A 283 -48.71 7.85 21.92
C ASN A 283 -49.65 8.69 21.04
N GLY A 284 -49.62 8.48 19.74
CA GLY A 284 -50.45 9.25 18.83
C GLY A 284 -50.35 8.83 17.38
N ARG A 285 -51.01 9.58 16.50
CA ARG A 285 -51.02 9.40 15.06
C ARG A 285 -50.34 10.58 14.38
N VAL A 286 -49.46 10.33 13.43
CA VAL A 286 -48.82 11.37 12.63
C VAL A 286 -49.86 12.03 11.73
N ILE A 287 -50.09 13.34 11.86
CA ILE A 287 -51.05 14.07 11.02
C ILE A 287 -50.37 14.93 9.96
N SER A 288 -49.13 15.35 10.20
CA SER A 288 -48.31 16.04 9.20
C SER A 288 -46.85 15.64 9.31
N LEU A 289 -46.19 15.62 8.16
CA LEU A 289 -44.75 15.45 8.02
C LEU A 289 -44.26 16.60 7.14
N ASN A 290 -43.40 17.44 7.70
CA ASN A 290 -42.99 18.71 7.12
C ASN A 290 -41.50 18.71 6.71
N VAL A 291 -40.91 17.52 6.58
CA VAL A 291 -39.48 17.34 6.28
C VAL A 291 -39.24 16.06 5.49
N ASN A 292 -38.20 16.07 4.67
CA ASN A 292 -37.76 14.93 3.86
C ASN A 292 -36.42 14.36 4.34
N VAL A 293 -36.13 13.11 3.95
CA VAL A 293 -34.82 12.49 4.15
C VAL A 293 -33.76 13.26 3.36
N GLY A 294 -32.64 13.58 4.01
CA GLY A 294 -31.55 14.36 3.43
C GLY A 294 -31.80 15.87 3.41
N GLU A 295 -32.96 16.35 3.87
CA GLU A 295 -33.26 17.78 3.94
C GLU A 295 -32.45 18.46 5.06
N GLN A 296 -32.00 19.69 4.80
CA GLN A 296 -31.35 20.53 5.79
C GLN A 296 -32.39 21.29 6.61
N VAL A 297 -32.32 21.19 7.93
CA VAL A 297 -33.22 21.84 8.87
C VAL A 297 -32.49 22.78 9.81
N LYS A 298 -33.21 23.81 10.29
CA LYS A 298 -32.71 24.72 11.33
C LYS A 298 -33.25 24.32 12.70
N ALA A 299 -32.49 24.61 13.76
CA ALA A 299 -32.99 24.51 15.12
C ALA A 299 -34.33 25.27 15.28
N GLY A 300 -35.31 24.62 15.89
CA GLY A 300 -36.68 25.10 16.06
C GLY A 300 -37.64 24.79 14.90
N GLN A 301 -37.14 24.33 13.74
CA GLN A 301 -38.01 23.98 12.61
C GLN A 301 -38.94 22.81 12.95
N GLN A 302 -40.22 22.95 12.64
CA GLN A 302 -41.22 21.90 12.86
C GLN A 302 -41.02 20.77 11.83
N LEU A 303 -40.81 19.56 12.31
CA LEU A 303 -40.57 18.35 11.52
C LEU A 303 -41.86 17.57 11.27
N ALA A 304 -42.69 17.42 12.29
CA ALA A 304 -43.95 16.68 12.21
C ALA A 304 -44.94 17.14 13.27
N VAL A 305 -46.20 16.76 13.11
CA VAL A 305 -47.23 16.95 14.12
C VAL A 305 -47.88 15.60 14.43
N ILE A 306 -47.97 15.30 15.72
CA ILE A 306 -48.57 14.07 16.24
C ILE A 306 -49.89 14.41 16.93
N GLU A 307 -50.99 13.82 16.51
CA GLU A 307 -52.25 13.86 17.24
C GLU A 307 -52.28 12.76 18.30
N GLN A 308 -52.46 13.11 19.56
CA GLN A 308 -52.55 12.18 20.67
C GLN A 308 -53.74 11.24 20.49
N ASN A 309 -53.50 9.94 20.69
CA ASN A 309 -54.58 8.96 20.73
C ASN A 309 -55.12 8.90 22.15
N ILE A 310 -56.27 9.53 22.38
CA ILE A 310 -56.95 9.53 23.68
C ILE A 310 -58.02 8.44 23.63
N ASP A 311 -57.97 7.50 24.56
CA ASP A 311 -59.02 6.48 24.66
C ASP A 311 -60.36 7.10 25.10
N ALA A 312 -61.46 6.39 24.83
CA ALA A 312 -62.81 6.87 25.12
C ALA A 312 -63.05 7.16 26.62
N GLY A 313 -62.41 6.42 27.52
CA GLY A 313 -62.53 6.63 28.97
C GLY A 313 -61.84 7.92 29.42
N THR A 314 -60.62 8.13 28.95
CA THR A 314 -59.87 9.38 29.19
C THR A 314 -60.59 10.58 28.57
N GLN A 315 -61.20 10.42 27.39
CA GLN A 315 -62.02 11.46 26.77
C GLN A 315 -63.27 11.80 27.60
N VAL A 316 -63.97 10.79 28.14
CA VAL A 316 -65.12 11.00 29.04
C VAL A 316 -64.69 11.75 30.31
N ASN A 317 -63.56 11.37 30.91
CA ASN A 317 -63.03 12.05 32.09
C ASN A 317 -62.65 13.51 31.81
N LEU A 318 -61.99 13.79 30.69
CA LEU A 318 -61.66 15.15 30.27
C LEU A 318 -62.92 15.99 30.00
N LEU A 319 -63.96 15.40 29.40
CA LEU A 319 -65.23 16.09 29.17
C LEU A 319 -65.98 16.37 30.48
N ALA A 320 -66.00 15.42 31.41
CA ALA A 320 -66.60 15.60 32.72
C ALA A 320 -65.90 16.73 33.50
N GLU A 321 -64.58 16.74 33.49
CA GLU A 321 -63.79 17.80 34.15
C GLU A 321 -64.02 19.17 33.51
N LYS A 322 -64.05 19.23 32.17
CA LYS A 322 -64.42 20.46 31.45
C LYS A 322 -65.80 20.97 31.88
N ASN A 323 -66.78 20.08 31.97
CA ASN A 323 -68.15 20.44 32.35
C ASN A 323 -68.20 20.95 33.79
N ASN A 324 -67.45 20.34 34.71
CA ASN A 324 -67.34 20.80 36.09
C ASN A 324 -66.74 22.21 36.16
N LEU A 325 -65.62 22.45 35.47
CA LEU A 325 -64.96 23.76 35.43
C LEU A 325 -65.84 24.82 34.75
N THR A 326 -66.59 24.44 33.71
CA THR A 326 -67.54 25.34 33.03
C THR A 326 -68.70 25.71 33.94
N ALA A 327 -69.26 24.74 34.67
CA ALA A 327 -70.32 24.97 35.65
C ALA A 327 -69.85 25.87 36.81
N GLU A 328 -68.61 25.68 37.28
CA GLU A 328 -68.02 26.54 38.31
C GLU A 328 -67.81 27.97 37.81
N TYR A 329 -67.32 28.15 36.58
CA TYR A 329 -67.20 29.46 35.93
C TYR A 329 -68.57 30.14 35.78
N ASP A 330 -69.57 29.43 35.26
CA ASP A 330 -70.92 29.97 35.05
C ASP A 330 -71.58 30.37 36.39
N ALA A 331 -71.39 29.58 37.44
CA ALA A 331 -71.88 29.90 38.77
C ALA A 331 -71.18 31.14 39.35
N ALA A 332 -69.84 31.21 39.27
CA ALA A 332 -69.07 32.35 39.73
C ALA A 332 -69.41 33.63 38.96
N LYS A 333 -69.65 33.51 37.64
CA LYS A 333 -70.04 34.63 36.79
C LYS A 333 -71.43 35.15 37.14
N LYS A 334 -72.42 34.25 37.28
CA LYS A 334 -73.79 34.64 37.68
C LYS A 334 -73.80 35.35 39.04
N GLU A 335 -73.00 34.88 39.98
CA GLU A 335 -72.93 35.49 41.31
C GLU A 335 -72.27 36.87 41.29
N TYR A 336 -71.17 37.02 40.54
CA TYR A 336 -70.54 38.32 40.32
C TYR A 336 -71.47 39.30 39.60
N ASP A 337 -72.15 38.87 38.54
CA ASP A 337 -73.11 39.69 37.78
C ASP A 337 -74.28 40.13 38.69
N ARG A 338 -74.79 39.21 39.52
CA ARG A 338 -75.86 39.49 40.50
C ARG A 338 -75.39 40.52 41.53
N LEU A 339 -74.25 40.32 42.18
CA LEU A 339 -73.74 41.25 43.21
C LEU A 339 -73.38 42.63 42.63
N THR A 340 -72.90 42.67 41.39
CA THR A 340 -72.66 43.92 40.66
C THR A 340 -73.97 44.65 40.34
N SER A 341 -75.05 43.93 40.01
CA SER A 341 -76.36 44.56 39.73
C SER A 341 -77.03 45.21 40.95
N ILE A 342 -76.63 44.83 42.17
CA ILE A 342 -77.13 45.39 43.43
C ILE A 342 -76.03 46.12 44.22
N GLN A 343 -75.02 46.66 43.53
CA GLN A 343 -73.82 47.25 44.14
C GLN A 343 -74.11 48.44 45.08
N ASP A 344 -75.26 49.11 44.94
CA ASP A 344 -75.70 50.18 45.84
C ASP A 344 -76.10 49.68 47.24
N ILE A 345 -76.38 48.37 47.36
CA ILE A 345 -76.86 47.71 48.60
C ILE A 345 -75.86 46.64 49.07
N ALA A 346 -75.14 46.00 48.16
CA ALA A 346 -74.14 44.98 48.48
C ALA A 346 -72.85 45.59 49.02
N ALA A 347 -72.22 44.93 50.00
CA ALA A 347 -70.94 45.38 50.52
C ALA A 347 -69.85 45.26 49.43
N LYS A 348 -69.03 46.30 49.29
CA LYS A 348 -67.89 46.31 48.34
C LYS A 348 -67.00 45.07 48.46
N LYS A 349 -66.80 44.60 49.70
CA LYS A 349 -66.05 43.37 50.01
C LYS A 349 -66.62 42.13 49.31
N ASP A 350 -67.94 41.99 49.27
CA ASP A 350 -68.62 40.82 48.69
C ASP A 350 -68.48 40.81 47.16
N VAL A 351 -68.53 41.99 46.54
CA VAL A 351 -68.28 42.16 45.09
C VAL A 351 -66.82 41.82 44.75
N ASP A 352 -65.86 42.28 45.56
CA ASP A 352 -64.43 41.98 45.36
C ASP A 352 -64.10 40.48 45.56
N GLU A 353 -64.77 39.82 46.50
CA GLU A 353 -64.67 38.37 46.73
C GLU A 353 -65.25 37.57 45.54
N ALA A 354 -66.43 37.95 45.06
CA ALA A 354 -67.06 37.33 43.88
C ALA A 354 -66.22 37.53 42.62
N LYS A 355 -65.61 38.71 42.43
CA LYS A 355 -64.68 38.98 41.33
C LYS A 355 -63.45 38.08 41.39
N SER A 356 -62.87 37.93 42.58
CA SER A 356 -61.71 37.05 42.80
C SER A 356 -62.05 35.59 42.50
N ARG A 357 -63.26 35.15 42.86
CA ARG A 357 -63.75 33.80 42.56
C ARG A 357 -63.98 33.57 41.08
N LEU A 358 -64.58 34.54 40.37
CA LEU A 358 -64.74 34.50 38.92
C LEU A 358 -63.38 34.42 38.22
N GLN A 359 -62.42 35.26 38.61
CA GLN A 359 -61.08 35.25 38.02
C GLN A 359 -60.36 33.91 38.23
N LYS A 360 -60.52 33.28 39.39
CA LYS A 360 -59.99 31.92 39.65
C LYS A 360 -60.64 30.87 38.74
N ALA A 361 -61.98 30.86 38.66
CA ALA A 361 -62.70 29.91 37.82
C ALA A 361 -62.38 30.10 36.32
N GLU A 362 -62.28 31.34 35.86
CA GLU A 362 -61.85 31.68 34.50
C GLU A 362 -60.43 31.20 34.21
N THR A 363 -59.50 31.41 35.15
CA THR A 363 -58.10 30.96 35.02
C THR A 363 -58.04 29.44 34.93
N ASN A 364 -58.76 28.71 35.80
CA ASN A 364 -58.79 27.25 35.80
C ASN A 364 -59.37 26.69 34.49
N LEU A 365 -60.49 27.24 34.03
CA LEU A 365 -61.11 26.85 32.77
C LEU A 365 -60.20 27.15 31.57
N LYS A 366 -59.51 28.29 31.58
CA LYS A 366 -58.56 28.68 30.52
C LYS A 366 -57.31 27.80 30.51
N LEU A 367 -56.79 27.40 31.67
CA LEU A 367 -55.65 26.47 31.76
C LEU A 367 -56.03 25.08 31.22
N PHE A 368 -57.22 24.58 31.56
CA PHE A 368 -57.70 23.30 31.08
C PHE A 368 -57.96 23.29 29.56
N THR A 369 -58.60 24.34 29.04
CA THR A 369 -58.92 24.47 27.61
C THR A 369 -57.70 24.83 26.75
N GLY A 370 -56.75 25.59 27.29
CA GLY A 370 -55.49 25.93 26.62
C GLY A 370 -54.53 24.76 26.43
N ASN A 371 -54.58 23.76 27.34
CA ASN A 371 -53.82 22.51 27.23
C ASN A 371 -54.58 21.40 26.48
N SER A 372 -55.77 21.68 25.94
CA SER A 372 -56.56 20.72 25.15
C SER A 372 -56.05 20.53 23.71
N GLY A 373 -54.83 21.00 23.42
CA GLY A 373 -54.16 20.78 22.15
C GLY A 373 -53.86 19.30 21.97
N LYS A 374 -54.76 18.59 21.27
CA LYS A 374 -54.62 17.18 20.88
C LYS A 374 -53.37 16.91 20.03
N THR A 375 -52.61 17.94 19.66
CA THR A 375 -51.50 17.85 18.73
C THR A 375 -50.19 18.30 19.37
N ILE A 376 -49.13 17.54 19.13
CA ILE A 376 -47.76 17.81 19.59
C ILE A 376 -46.93 18.11 18.35
N ALA A 377 -46.36 19.32 18.29
CA ALA A 377 -45.36 19.64 17.30
C ALA A 377 -44.01 19.05 17.71
N LEU A 378 -43.39 18.32 16.79
CA LEU A 378 -42.02 17.83 16.93
C LEU A 378 -41.10 18.77 16.18
N ASN A 379 -40.20 19.42 16.91
CA ASN A 379 -39.28 20.42 16.36
C ASN A 379 -37.84 19.89 16.37
N ALA A 380 -37.03 20.38 15.44
CA ALA A 380 -35.60 20.12 15.40
C ALA A 380 -34.90 20.78 16.60
N PRO A 381 -34.20 20.04 17.48
CA PRO A 381 -33.46 20.65 18.58
C PRO A 381 -32.12 21.27 18.13
N ILE A 382 -31.59 20.84 16.98
CA ILE A 382 -30.35 21.34 16.37
C ILE A 382 -30.54 21.60 14.87
N SER A 383 -29.70 22.46 14.31
CA SER A 383 -29.57 22.60 12.86
C SER A 383 -28.74 21.46 12.29
N GLY A 384 -29.11 20.89 11.14
CA GLY A 384 -28.39 19.78 10.54
C GLY A 384 -29.14 19.16 9.37
N ILE A 385 -28.74 17.95 8.99
CA ILE A 385 -29.37 17.16 7.92
C ILE A 385 -30.19 16.04 8.56
N VAL A 386 -31.41 15.83 8.06
CA VAL A 386 -32.26 14.74 8.50
C VAL A 386 -31.78 13.41 7.92
N ALA A 387 -31.43 12.47 8.78
CA ALA A 387 -31.04 11.12 8.38
C ALA A 387 -32.25 10.34 7.84
N ASN A 388 -32.00 9.13 7.34
CA ASN A 388 -33.07 8.25 6.89
C ASN A 388 -34.02 7.94 8.05
N PHE A 389 -35.32 8.14 7.80
CA PHE A 389 -36.38 7.76 8.72
C PHE A 389 -37.48 7.02 7.97
N ASN A 390 -38.24 6.20 8.69
CA ASN A 390 -39.40 5.48 8.15
C ASN A 390 -40.65 5.89 8.92
N LEU A 391 -41.25 7.00 8.48
CA LEU A 391 -42.45 7.58 9.09
C LEU A 391 -43.38 8.08 7.99
N SER A 392 -44.63 7.67 8.05
CA SER A 392 -45.67 8.07 7.09
C SER A 392 -46.78 8.83 7.80
N ILE A 393 -47.40 9.77 7.08
CA ILE A 393 -48.62 10.43 7.55
C ILE A 393 -49.70 9.36 7.77
N GLY A 394 -50.38 9.44 8.91
CA GLY A 394 -51.38 8.49 9.35
C GLY A 394 -50.84 7.31 10.15
N ALA A 395 -49.53 7.14 10.27
CA ALA A 395 -48.92 6.10 11.10
C ALA A 395 -49.15 6.35 12.60
N THR A 396 -49.23 5.28 13.39
CA THR A 396 -49.28 5.36 14.86
C THR A 396 -47.87 5.30 15.42
N VAL A 397 -47.57 6.17 16.39
CA VAL A 397 -46.28 6.26 17.08
C VAL A 397 -46.47 6.06 18.59
N ASN A 398 -45.48 5.43 19.22
CA ASN A 398 -45.51 5.13 20.66
C ASN A 398 -44.48 5.96 21.43
N THR A 399 -44.79 6.32 22.67
CA THR A 399 -43.91 7.07 23.57
C THR A 399 -42.49 6.51 23.59
N GLY A 400 -41.49 7.37 23.37
CA GLY A 400 -40.07 7.00 23.28
C GLY A 400 -39.62 6.45 21.92
N GLN A 401 -40.53 6.21 20.97
CA GLN A 401 -40.17 5.78 19.62
C GLN A 401 -39.36 6.89 18.92
N SER A 402 -38.18 6.54 18.43
CA SER A 402 -37.36 7.41 17.58
C SER A 402 -38.03 7.62 16.24
N LEU A 403 -38.24 8.88 15.87
CA LEU A 403 -38.89 9.29 14.63
C LEU A 403 -37.92 9.94 13.66
N PHE A 404 -37.01 10.79 14.16
CA PHE A 404 -36.01 11.46 13.34
C PHE A 404 -34.65 11.40 13.99
N THR A 405 -33.61 11.34 13.16
CA THR A 405 -32.24 11.65 13.59
C THR A 405 -31.77 12.83 12.78
N ILE A 406 -31.33 13.90 13.45
CA ILE A 406 -30.72 15.06 12.81
C ILE A 406 -29.23 15.00 13.11
N THR A 407 -28.41 15.14 12.07
CA THR A 407 -26.96 15.11 12.18
C THR A 407 -26.39 16.43 11.70
N ASN A 408 -25.50 17.01 12.49
CA ASN A 408 -24.67 18.14 12.09
C ASN A 408 -23.22 17.68 11.98
N LEU A 409 -22.69 17.71 10.75
CA LEU A 409 -21.33 17.27 10.45
C LEU A 409 -20.30 18.39 10.47
N SER A 410 -20.69 19.66 10.73
CA SER A 410 -19.76 20.80 10.71
C SER A 410 -18.63 20.68 11.74
N GLU A 411 -18.91 19.96 12.83
CA GLU A 411 -17.94 19.59 13.86
C GLU A 411 -18.19 18.14 14.26
N VAL A 412 -17.16 17.32 14.17
CA VAL A 412 -17.20 15.89 14.52
C VAL A 412 -16.05 15.56 15.46
N TYR A 413 -16.16 14.44 16.17
CA TYR A 413 -15.04 13.91 16.94
C TYR A 413 -14.47 12.68 16.25
N ALA A 414 -13.17 12.47 16.38
CA ALA A 414 -12.55 11.20 16.03
C ALA A 414 -12.23 10.47 17.33
N GLU A 415 -12.81 9.29 17.52
CA GLU A 415 -12.52 8.40 18.63
C GLU A 415 -11.42 7.44 18.22
N ALA A 416 -10.26 7.52 18.88
CA ALA A 416 -9.13 6.63 18.66
C ALA A 416 -8.93 5.68 19.83
N GLN A 417 -8.49 4.46 19.52
CA GLN A 417 -8.01 3.53 20.54
C GLN A 417 -6.49 3.63 20.61
N VAL A 418 -5.98 3.98 21.78
CA VAL A 418 -4.55 4.16 22.06
C VAL A 418 -4.10 3.06 22.99
N PHE A 419 -3.13 2.25 22.58
CA PHE A 419 -2.58 1.17 23.41
C PHE A 419 -1.47 1.71 24.31
N ASP A 420 -1.20 1.00 25.41
CA ASP A 420 -0.24 1.41 26.45
C ASP A 420 1.12 1.88 25.90
N ARG A 421 1.68 1.16 24.93
CA ARG A 421 2.96 1.51 24.27
C ARG A 421 2.99 2.91 23.62
N ASP A 422 1.82 3.40 23.20
CA ASP A 422 1.65 4.65 22.46
C ASP A 422 0.97 5.73 23.33
N ALA A 423 0.37 5.36 24.47
CA ALA A 423 -0.32 6.27 25.38
C ALA A 423 0.58 7.41 25.86
N GLY A 424 1.85 7.10 26.16
CA GLY A 424 2.84 8.10 26.54
C GLY A 424 3.15 9.14 25.47
N LYS A 425 2.80 8.91 24.20
CA LYS A 425 3.03 9.85 23.09
C LYS A 425 1.85 10.81 22.89
N VAL A 426 0.66 10.44 23.33
CA VAL A 426 -0.57 11.24 23.20
C VAL A 426 -0.66 12.21 24.38
N LYS A 427 -0.07 13.40 24.22
CA LYS A 427 -0.06 14.44 25.25
C LYS A 427 -0.69 15.73 24.75
N GLN A 428 -1.16 16.55 25.69
CA GLN A 428 -1.55 17.91 25.40
C GLN A 428 -0.36 18.71 24.83
N GLY A 429 -0.58 19.42 23.73
CA GLY A 429 0.47 20.19 23.02
C GLY A 429 1.19 19.44 21.90
N ALA A 430 0.99 18.12 21.76
CA ALA A 430 1.43 17.41 20.56
C ALA A 430 0.62 17.86 19.33
N LYS A 431 1.21 17.75 18.14
CA LYS A 431 0.51 18.02 16.89
C LYS A 431 -0.16 16.73 16.41
N PHE A 432 -1.42 16.87 15.99
CA PHE A 432 -2.21 15.75 15.51
C PHE A 432 -2.78 16.06 14.12
N THR A 433 -2.69 15.10 13.22
CA THR A 433 -3.41 15.13 11.94
C THR A 433 -4.31 13.92 11.83
N ILE A 434 -5.39 14.06 11.08
CA ILE A 434 -6.32 12.99 10.73
C ILE A 434 -6.30 12.77 9.23
N GLU A 435 -6.30 11.51 8.81
CA GLU A 435 -6.28 11.06 7.42
C GLU A 435 -7.42 10.05 7.22
N CYS A 436 -8.25 10.23 6.20
CA CYS A 436 -9.24 9.22 5.81
C CYS A 436 -8.52 7.97 5.26
N VAL A 437 -8.97 6.77 5.69
CA VAL A 437 -8.38 5.50 5.22
C VAL A 437 -8.62 5.28 3.72
N ASN A 438 -9.76 5.73 3.21
CA ASN A 438 -10.20 5.50 1.83
C ASN A 438 -9.80 6.62 0.86
N ASP A 439 -9.32 7.75 1.38
CA ASP A 439 -8.89 8.90 0.59
C ASP A 439 -7.75 9.62 1.30
N ASN A 440 -6.51 9.24 0.96
CA ASN A 440 -5.30 9.78 1.57
C ASN A 440 -5.07 11.27 1.27
N HIS A 441 -5.89 11.93 0.44
CA HIS A 441 -5.75 13.36 0.14
C HIS A 441 -6.49 14.26 1.14
N LYS A 442 -7.33 13.70 2.01
CA LYS A 442 -8.04 14.45 3.05
C LYS A 442 -7.28 14.38 4.37
N THR A 443 -6.32 15.28 4.52
CA THR A 443 -5.60 15.48 5.79
C THR A 443 -6.11 16.75 6.46
N SER A 444 -6.46 16.67 7.75
CA SER A 444 -6.83 17.85 8.54
C SER A 444 -6.15 17.86 9.90
N ALA A 445 -5.91 19.04 10.44
CA ALA A 445 -5.42 19.19 11.81
C ALA A 445 -6.56 18.90 12.80
N VAL A 446 -6.25 18.16 13.85
CA VAL A 446 -7.21 17.85 14.92
C VAL A 446 -6.66 18.26 16.28
N ASN A 447 -7.56 18.55 17.21
CA ASN A 447 -7.19 18.94 18.57
C ASN A 447 -7.57 17.83 19.53
N LEU A 448 -6.64 17.44 20.42
CA LEU A 448 -6.95 16.54 21.51
C LEU A 448 -7.99 17.18 22.43
N LEU A 449 -9.17 16.56 22.54
CA LEU A 449 -10.29 17.05 23.35
C LEU A 449 -10.26 16.47 24.76
N SER A 450 -10.08 15.15 24.86
CA SER A 450 -10.00 14.45 26.14
C SER A 450 -8.98 13.33 26.05
N LEU A 451 -8.12 13.27 27.07
CA LEU A 451 -7.39 12.05 27.39
C LEU A 451 -8.37 11.02 27.97
N ALA A 452 -8.03 9.74 27.86
CA ALA A 452 -8.86 8.68 28.42
C ALA A 452 -8.94 8.81 29.94
N GLN A 453 -10.15 8.73 30.50
CA GLN A 453 -10.37 8.65 31.93
C GLN A 453 -10.47 7.19 32.43
N GLU A 454 -10.62 6.25 31.49
CA GLU A 454 -10.78 4.83 31.75
C GLU A 454 -9.92 4.03 30.76
N ILE A 455 -9.36 2.91 31.25
CA ILE A 455 -8.61 1.95 30.46
C ILE A 455 -9.50 0.73 30.27
N ASN A 456 -9.62 0.24 29.03
CA ASN A 456 -10.31 -1.00 28.76
C ASN A 456 -9.50 -2.17 29.34
N ALA A 457 -10.05 -2.84 30.36
CA ALA A 457 -9.38 -3.92 31.08
C ALA A 457 -9.01 -5.13 30.20
N THR A 458 -9.73 -5.35 29.09
CA THR A 458 -9.54 -6.53 28.22
C THR A 458 -8.33 -6.39 27.31
N ASN A 459 -8.09 -5.20 26.75
CA ASN A 459 -7.02 -4.97 25.76
C ASN A 459 -6.06 -3.83 26.15
N GLN A 460 -6.18 -3.29 27.36
CA GLN A 460 -5.36 -2.20 27.90
C GLN A 460 -5.32 -0.97 26.97
N SER A 461 -6.41 -0.71 26.24
CA SER A 461 -6.53 0.47 25.39
C SER A 461 -7.27 1.62 26.08
N GLN A 462 -6.86 2.83 25.73
CA GLN A 462 -7.41 4.10 26.16
C GLN A 462 -8.22 4.70 25.01
N ARG A 463 -9.44 5.15 25.29
CA ARG A 463 -10.25 5.88 24.30
C ARG A 463 -9.94 7.37 24.37
N VAL A 464 -9.46 7.91 23.27
CA VAL A 464 -9.06 9.31 23.16
C VAL A 464 -9.93 10.00 22.11
N LEU A 465 -10.43 11.18 22.45
CA LEU A 465 -11.27 11.97 21.55
C LEU A 465 -10.48 13.14 20.98
N PHE A 466 -10.57 13.29 19.65
CA PHE A 466 -10.01 14.42 18.92
C PHE A 466 -11.13 15.24 18.30
N LYS A 467 -11.13 16.55 18.51
CA LYS A 467 -12.04 17.48 17.87
C LYS A 467 -11.56 17.81 16.47
N LEU A 468 -12.47 17.67 15.49
CA LEU A 468 -12.26 17.99 14.09
C LEU A 468 -13.31 19.00 13.61
N ASN A 469 -12.84 20.13 13.10
CA ASN A 469 -13.68 21.06 12.36
C ASN A 469 -13.85 20.51 10.93
N ASN A 470 -15.10 20.38 10.47
CA ASN A 470 -15.46 19.68 9.24
C ASN A 470 -16.51 20.49 8.44
N PRO A 471 -16.22 21.75 8.07
CA PRO A 471 -17.19 22.65 7.44
C PRO A 471 -17.72 22.10 6.11
N ASP A 472 -16.89 21.40 5.34
CA ASP A 472 -17.25 20.83 4.04
C ASP A 472 -17.94 19.46 4.16
N SER A 473 -18.14 18.96 5.39
CA SER A 473 -18.75 17.64 5.66
C SER A 473 -18.01 16.47 4.98
N ASP A 474 -16.69 16.63 4.82
CA ASP A 474 -15.80 15.68 4.17
C ASP A 474 -15.64 14.37 4.96
N PHE A 475 -15.63 14.49 6.29
CA PHE A 475 -15.55 13.37 7.21
C PHE A 475 -16.95 12.95 7.66
N LYS A 476 -17.33 11.69 7.43
CA LYS A 476 -18.66 11.17 7.76
C LYS A 476 -18.64 10.37 9.06
N ILE A 477 -19.72 10.44 9.82
CA ILE A 477 -19.88 9.60 11.02
C ILE A 477 -19.80 8.11 10.63
N GLY A 478 -19.05 7.34 11.40
CA GLY A 478 -18.78 5.93 11.18
C GLY A 478 -17.58 5.65 10.26
N GLU A 479 -16.98 6.68 9.66
CA GLU A 479 -15.82 6.53 8.79
C GLU A 479 -14.55 6.16 9.59
N PHE A 480 -13.77 5.22 9.06
CA PHE A 480 -12.47 4.86 9.62
C PHE A 480 -11.41 5.88 9.23
N VAL A 481 -10.64 6.30 10.22
CA VAL A 481 -9.62 7.34 10.09
C VAL A 481 -8.35 6.92 10.79
N ASN A 482 -7.24 7.43 10.28
CA ASN A 482 -5.94 7.33 10.90
C ASN A 482 -5.61 8.66 11.54
N ILE A 483 -5.15 8.65 12.78
CA ILE A 483 -4.69 9.86 13.47
C ILE A 483 -3.18 9.74 13.64
N ARG A 484 -2.42 10.70 13.13
CA ARG A 484 -0.98 10.76 13.36
C ARG A 484 -0.68 11.68 14.52
N VAL A 485 0.09 11.17 15.46
CA VAL A 485 0.61 11.89 16.61
C VAL A 485 2.06 12.21 16.33
N PHE A 486 2.38 13.48 16.09
CA PHE A 486 3.76 13.90 15.85
C PHE A 486 4.48 14.13 17.17
N ALA A 487 5.71 13.64 17.26
CA ALA A 487 6.60 13.92 18.37
C ALA A 487 6.84 15.44 18.51
N SER A 488 7.04 15.90 19.75
CA SER A 488 7.33 17.31 20.03
C SER A 488 8.76 17.70 19.64
N GLU A 489 9.66 16.73 19.58
CA GLU A 489 11.08 16.93 19.26
C GLU A 489 11.41 16.29 17.91
N ASN A 490 12.30 16.94 17.17
CA ASN A 490 12.83 16.40 15.94
C ASN A 490 14.13 15.65 16.24
N SER A 491 14.30 14.48 15.65
CA SER A 491 15.56 13.75 15.66
C SER A 491 16.35 14.05 14.38
N GLN A 492 17.69 14.00 14.47
CA GLN A 492 18.55 14.06 13.29
C GLN A 492 18.81 12.64 12.80
N GLN A 493 18.12 12.23 11.73
CA GLN A 493 18.13 10.86 11.22
C GLN A 493 18.17 10.87 9.69
N ILE A 494 18.61 9.76 9.11
CA ILE A 494 18.40 9.50 7.69
C ILE A 494 16.93 9.11 7.52
N ALA A 495 16.20 9.85 6.70
CA ALA A 495 14.83 9.55 6.33
C ALA A 495 14.69 9.62 4.82
N LEU A 496 14.00 8.64 4.24
CA LEU A 496 13.75 8.58 2.82
C LEU A 496 12.26 8.73 2.55
N PRO A 497 11.86 9.31 1.40
CA PRO A 497 10.47 9.34 1.00
C PRO A 497 9.95 7.91 0.88
N ASN A 498 8.67 7.70 1.22
CA ASN A 498 8.08 6.36 1.19
C ASN A 498 8.11 5.73 -0.22
N SER A 499 8.22 6.54 -1.28
CA SER A 499 8.39 6.09 -2.67
C SER A 499 9.76 5.46 -2.96
N ALA A 500 10.79 5.73 -2.15
CA ALA A 500 12.11 5.13 -2.28
C ALA A 500 12.15 3.67 -1.80
N ILE A 501 11.20 3.29 -0.95
CA ILE A 501 11.19 2.02 -0.25
C ILE A 501 10.28 1.05 -1.01
N THR A 502 10.82 -0.12 -1.34
CA THR A 502 10.02 -1.23 -1.89
C THR A 502 10.36 -2.51 -1.15
N GLU A 503 9.75 -3.62 -1.55
CA GLU A 503 10.01 -4.92 -0.94
C GLU A 503 10.46 -5.93 -1.96
N ILE A 504 11.51 -6.70 -1.62
CA ILE A 504 11.95 -7.87 -2.37
C ILE A 504 11.89 -9.06 -1.41
N ASN A 505 11.17 -10.12 -1.81
CA ASN A 505 10.95 -11.30 -0.98
C ASN A 505 10.38 -10.99 0.42
N GLY A 506 9.49 -9.99 0.50
CA GLY A 506 8.86 -9.54 1.75
C GLY A 506 9.79 -8.77 2.70
N LYS A 507 10.99 -8.38 2.24
CA LYS A 507 11.92 -7.55 3.02
C LYS A 507 12.04 -6.16 2.39
N PRO A 508 12.07 -5.09 3.21
CA PRO A 508 12.22 -3.74 2.70
C PRO A 508 13.62 -3.51 2.11
N VAL A 509 13.65 -2.86 0.96
CA VAL A 509 14.87 -2.53 0.21
C VAL A 509 14.77 -1.12 -0.36
N VAL A 510 15.93 -0.55 -0.66
CA VAL A 510 16.11 0.65 -1.48
C VAL A 510 17.13 0.36 -2.58
N PHE A 511 17.14 1.19 -3.62
CA PHE A 511 18.13 1.12 -4.70
C PHE A 511 19.12 2.26 -4.57
N ILE A 512 20.41 1.93 -4.52
CA ILE A 512 21.51 2.89 -4.45
C ILE A 512 22.13 3.01 -5.84
N LYS A 513 22.38 4.24 -6.28
CA LYS A 513 23.02 4.55 -7.56
C LYS A 513 24.53 4.71 -7.37
N ASP A 514 25.26 3.62 -7.64
CA ASP A 514 26.71 3.57 -7.45
C ASP A 514 27.46 4.30 -8.56
N ALA A 515 27.06 4.09 -9.81
CA ALA A 515 27.71 4.65 -11.00
C ALA A 515 26.68 5.16 -12.03
N ALA A 516 27.12 5.57 -13.23
CA ALA A 516 26.20 6.12 -14.23
C ALA A 516 25.06 5.16 -14.57
N GLU A 517 25.37 3.87 -14.71
CA GLU A 517 24.41 2.81 -15.06
C GLU A 517 24.39 1.65 -14.07
N ASN A 518 25.15 1.72 -12.98
CA ASN A 518 25.22 0.65 -12.00
C ASN A 518 24.44 1.00 -10.73
N TYR A 519 23.58 0.07 -10.30
CA TYR A 519 22.74 0.21 -9.12
C TYR A 519 22.90 -1.00 -8.21
N THR A 520 22.86 -0.78 -6.90
CA THR A 520 22.86 -1.84 -5.89
C THR A 520 21.56 -1.87 -5.11
N VAL A 521 21.04 -3.07 -4.88
CA VAL A 521 19.94 -3.34 -3.95
C VAL A 521 20.50 -3.36 -2.53
N SER A 522 19.99 -2.48 -1.68
CA SER A 522 20.30 -2.50 -0.25
C SER A 522 19.08 -2.86 0.58
N TYR A 523 19.23 -3.87 1.43
CA TYR A 523 18.22 -4.23 2.43
C TYR A 523 18.30 -3.26 3.60
N VAL A 524 17.15 -2.69 3.97
CA VAL A 524 17.10 -1.64 4.98
C VAL A 524 16.37 -2.09 6.23
N GLN A 525 16.79 -1.57 7.38
CA GLN A 525 16.02 -1.65 8.59
C GLN A 525 15.22 -0.35 8.74
N LEU A 526 13.89 -0.44 8.61
CA LEU A 526 13.01 0.71 8.74
C LEU A 526 12.80 1.09 10.21
N GLY A 527 12.67 2.39 10.47
CA GLY A 527 12.25 2.95 11.74
C GLY A 527 10.83 3.52 11.66
N GLU A 528 10.61 4.63 12.37
CA GLU A 528 9.32 5.33 12.40
C GLU A 528 8.98 6.00 11.05
N ASN A 529 7.69 6.07 10.75
CA ASN A 529 7.13 6.65 9.52
C ASN A 529 6.25 7.86 9.88
N ASN A 530 6.52 9.00 9.25
CA ASN A 530 5.80 10.25 9.53
C ASN A 530 4.64 10.54 8.54
N GLY A 531 4.30 9.57 7.69
CA GLY A 531 3.30 9.65 6.64
C GLY A 531 3.88 9.87 5.25
N THR A 532 4.93 10.69 5.14
CA THR A 532 5.56 11.01 3.84
C THR A 532 6.94 10.36 3.69
N HIS A 533 7.67 10.26 4.81
CA HIS A 533 9.00 9.71 4.90
C HIS A 533 9.07 8.62 5.97
N THR A 534 10.01 7.71 5.81
CA THR A 534 10.35 6.66 6.78
C THR A 534 11.82 6.81 7.15
N SER A 535 12.09 6.81 8.46
CA SER A 535 13.46 6.79 8.97
C SER A 535 14.14 5.45 8.64
N ILE A 536 15.42 5.52 8.28
CA ILE A 536 16.23 4.35 7.94
C ILE A 536 17.25 4.15 9.07
N LEU A 537 17.12 3.04 9.79
CA LEU A 537 17.98 2.72 10.93
C LEU A 537 19.30 2.08 10.46
N LYS A 538 19.27 1.27 9.39
CA LYS A 538 20.42 0.59 8.79
C LYS A 538 20.20 0.32 7.30
N GLY A 539 21.29 0.12 6.58
CA GLY A 539 21.30 -0.27 5.16
C GLY A 539 21.49 0.88 4.18
N VAL A 540 21.57 2.12 4.67
CA VAL A 540 21.92 3.28 3.85
C VAL A 540 22.89 4.15 4.64
N GLU A 541 23.91 4.66 3.97
CA GLU A 541 24.93 5.53 4.53
C GLU A 541 24.80 6.96 4.03
N GLU A 542 25.32 7.91 4.81
CA GLU A 542 25.32 9.32 4.44
C GLU A 542 26.21 9.55 3.21
N GLY A 543 25.68 10.30 2.23
CA GLY A 543 26.34 10.58 0.97
C GLY A 543 25.99 9.63 -0.18
N GLU A 544 25.37 8.48 0.09
CA GLU A 544 24.84 7.58 -0.95
C GLU A 544 23.72 8.26 -1.74
N ARG A 545 23.53 7.88 -3.01
CA ARG A 545 22.43 8.38 -3.83
C ARG A 545 21.35 7.31 -3.91
N VAL A 546 20.22 7.55 -3.25
CA VAL A 546 19.11 6.59 -3.22
C VAL A 546 18.05 7.00 -4.23
N VAL A 547 17.52 6.01 -4.93
CA VAL A 547 16.40 6.19 -5.86
C VAL A 547 15.13 6.56 -5.08
N ILE A 548 14.56 7.72 -5.38
CA ILE A 548 13.33 8.25 -4.75
C ILE A 548 12.11 8.17 -5.67
N ASN A 549 12.32 7.95 -6.97
CA ASN A 549 11.29 7.76 -7.98
C ASN A 549 11.58 6.50 -8.81
N ALA A 550 10.54 5.85 -9.31
CA ALA A 550 10.61 4.64 -10.13
C ALA A 550 11.19 3.38 -9.43
N SER A 551 11.21 3.33 -8.09
CA SER A 551 11.66 2.16 -7.31
C SER A 551 10.97 0.86 -7.70
N TYR A 552 9.70 0.91 -8.13
CA TYR A 552 8.98 -0.26 -8.63
C TYR A 552 9.56 -0.77 -9.97
N GLN A 553 9.89 0.12 -10.89
CA GLN A 553 10.51 -0.20 -12.18
C GLN A 553 11.90 -0.81 -11.96
N LEU A 554 12.72 -0.24 -11.07
CA LEU A 554 14.01 -0.83 -10.72
C LEU A 554 13.88 -2.22 -10.10
N LYS A 555 12.87 -2.43 -9.26
CA LYS A 555 12.55 -3.77 -8.74
C LYS A 555 12.23 -4.74 -9.88
N MET A 556 11.41 -4.34 -10.86
CA MET A 556 11.10 -5.21 -11.99
C MET A 556 12.34 -5.53 -12.83
N ILE A 557 13.20 -4.55 -13.08
CA ILE A 557 14.47 -4.76 -13.81
C ILE A 557 15.36 -5.73 -13.04
N TYR A 558 15.54 -5.50 -11.73
CA TYR A 558 16.37 -6.35 -10.88
C TYR A 558 15.88 -7.81 -10.83
N LEU A 559 14.56 -8.03 -10.76
CA LEU A 559 13.97 -9.37 -10.67
C LEU A 559 13.98 -10.15 -12.00
N ASN A 560 14.18 -9.47 -13.13
CA ASN A 560 14.19 -10.08 -14.46
C ASN A 560 15.61 -10.34 -15.00
N GLN A 561 16.62 -10.32 -14.12
CA GLN A 561 18.02 -10.64 -14.47
C GLN A 561 18.24 -12.10 -14.83
#